data_AF-A0A368SKQ4-F1
#
_entry.id   AF-A0A368SKQ4-F1
#
_cell.length_a   1.000
_cell.length_b   1.000
_cell.length_c   1.000
_cell.angle_alpha   90.00
_cell.angle_beta   90.00
_cell.angle_gamma   90.00
#
_symmetry.space_group_name_H-M   'P 1'
#
loop_
_entity.id
_entity.type
_entity.pdbx_description
1 polymer ?
#
loop_
_entity_poly.entity_id
_entity_poly.type
_entity_poly.pdbx_seq_one_letter_code
_entity_poly.pdbx_strand_id
1 'polypeptide(L)'
;MECLFCRNAYLYDEVINAYIHLLRNQDNMINRPGGTCYLENTSMTVLMKGDGEEKRNTEDMEDHYPSRGHSQVPRLAERVLSYMQHDMLFLLINIKDTH
;
A
#
# COMPACT_ATOMS: atom_id res chain seq x y z
N MET A 1 -14.28 1.48 -12.13
CA MET A 1 -14.19 2.63 -13.06
C MET A 1 -15.44 3.51 -13.02
N GLU A 2 -16.65 2.96 -12.83
CA GLU A 2 -17.89 3.76 -12.75
C GLU A 2 -17.85 4.89 -11.70
N CYS A 3 -17.12 4.68 -10.59
CA CYS A 3 -16.89 5.69 -9.57
C CYS A 3 -16.21 6.99 -10.07
N LEU A 4 -15.52 6.97 -11.21
CA LEU A 4 -14.93 8.17 -11.83
C LEU A 4 -15.97 9.07 -12.52
N PHE A 5 -17.11 8.51 -12.92
CA PHE A 5 -18.15 9.22 -13.67
C PHE A 5 -19.33 9.65 -12.78
N CYS A 6 -19.41 9.12 -11.56
CA CYS A 6 -20.44 9.44 -10.59
C CYS A 6 -19.90 10.43 -9.54
N ARG A 7 -20.32 11.69 -9.61
CA ARG A 7 -19.81 12.81 -8.78
C ARG A 7 -19.85 12.56 -7.25
N ASN A 8 -20.78 11.73 -6.77
CA ASN A 8 -20.99 11.45 -5.35
C ASN A 8 -20.53 10.04 -4.94
N ALA A 9 -19.85 9.31 -5.83
CA ALA A 9 -19.33 7.99 -5.52
C ALA A 9 -17.94 8.11 -4.87
N TYR A 10 -17.65 7.24 -3.91
CA TYR A 10 -16.29 7.05 -3.41
C TYR A 10 -15.40 6.42 -4.48
N LEU A 11 -14.12 6.80 -4.50
CA LEU A 11 -13.14 6.15 -5.35
C LEU A 11 -12.83 4.76 -4.81
N TYR A 12 -12.81 3.78 -5.71
CA TYR A 12 -12.49 2.41 -5.34
C TYR A 12 -10.98 2.19 -5.34
N ASP A 13 -10.53 1.27 -4.50
CA ASP A 13 -9.13 0.87 -4.34
C ASP A 13 -8.48 0.55 -5.69
N GLU A 14 -9.17 -0.11 -6.62
CA GLU A 14 -8.63 -0.46 -7.94
C GLU A 14 -8.31 0.80 -8.78
N VAL A 15 -9.14 1.83 -8.67
CA VAL A 15 -8.95 3.10 -9.39
C VAL A 15 -7.78 3.87 -8.78
N ILE A 16 -7.72 3.94 -7.46
CA ILE A 16 -6.62 4.60 -6.74
C ILE A 16 -5.29 3.88 -7.04
N ASN A 17 -5.27 2.55 -6.96
CA ASN A 17 -4.08 1.74 -7.22
C ASN A 17 -3.59 1.87 -8.67
N ALA A 18 -4.51 1.90 -9.64
CA ALA A 18 -4.16 2.19 -11.02
C ALA A 18 -3.50 3.57 -11.17
N TYR A 19 -4.03 4.59 -10.48
CA TYR A 19 -3.47 5.94 -10.52
C TYR A 19 -2.09 6.01 -9.85
N ILE A 20 -1.90 5.37 -8.69
CA ILE A 20 -0.58 5.26 -8.06
C ILE A 20 0.42 4.57 -8.99
N HIS A 21 0.01 3.53 -9.71
CA HIS A 21 0.89 2.89 -10.69
C HIS A 21 1.35 3.86 -11.78
N LEU A 22 0.45 4.73 -12.27
CA LEU A 22 0.83 5.78 -13.23
C LEU A 22 1.83 6.77 -12.61
N LEU A 23 1.58 7.23 -11.38
CA LEU A 23 2.50 8.15 -10.68
C LEU A 23 3.88 7.54 -10.44
N ARG A 24 3.94 6.23 -10.14
CA ARG A 24 5.22 5.52 -9.96
C ARG A 24 6.08 5.50 -11.22
N ASN A 25 5.48 5.62 -12.40
CA ASN A 25 6.19 5.69 -13.67
C ASN A 25 6.59 7.12 -14.08
N GLN A 26 6.35 8.10 -13.22
CA GLN A 26 6.74 9.50 -13.45
C GLN A 26 7.97 9.84 -12.61
N ASP A 27 9.11 10.03 -13.27
CA ASP A 27 10.39 10.27 -12.59
C ASP A 27 10.37 11.49 -11.68
N ASN A 28 9.66 12.55 -12.06
CA ASN A 28 9.51 13.76 -11.24
C ASN A 28 8.63 13.55 -10.00
N MET A 29 7.80 12.51 -9.97
CA MET A 29 7.00 12.13 -8.81
C MET A 29 7.82 11.31 -7.80
N ILE A 30 8.71 10.44 -8.30
CA ILE A 30 9.59 9.63 -7.46
C ILE A 30 10.82 10.44 -7.02
N ASN A 31 11.49 11.13 -7.93
CA ASN A 31 12.67 11.96 -7.69
C ASN A 31 12.28 13.44 -7.70
N ARG A 32 11.69 13.90 -6.60
CA ARG A 32 11.20 15.28 -6.48
C ARG A 32 12.32 16.22 -5.99
N PRO A 33 12.22 17.55 -6.21
CA PRO A 33 13.22 18.52 -5.72
C PRO A 33 13.43 18.57 -4.19
N GLY A 34 12.64 17.82 -3.41
CA GLY A 34 12.76 17.71 -1.95
C GLY A 34 13.14 16.32 -1.46
N GLY A 35 13.57 15.42 -2.34
CA GLY A 35 13.97 14.05 -2.01
C GLY A 35 13.30 12.99 -2.88
N THR A 36 13.47 11.74 -2.48
CA THR A 36 12.89 10.56 -3.11
C THR A 36 11.61 10.16 -2.40
N CYS A 37 10.61 9.71 -3.16
CA CYS A 37 9.31 9.31 -2.64
C CYS A 37 9.02 7.85 -2.99
N TYR A 38 8.72 7.06 -1.97
CA TYR A 38 8.11 5.74 -2.13
C TYR A 38 6.60 5.88 -2.05
N LEU A 39 5.89 5.51 -3.12
CA LEU A 39 4.43 5.51 -3.15
C LEU A 39 3.91 4.11 -2.84
N GLU A 40 3.15 3.89 -1.77
CA GLU A 40 2.47 2.60 -1.53
C GLU A 40 1.08 2.52 -2.17
N ASN A 41 0.55 1.31 -2.29
CA ASN A 41 -0.81 1.04 -2.76
C ASN A 41 -1.77 0.74 -1.58
N THR A 42 -3.08 0.77 -1.84
CA THR A 42 -4.10 0.54 -0.77
C THR A 42 -4.03 -0.86 -0.19
N SER A 43 -3.67 -1.86 -1.01
CA SER A 43 -3.58 -3.26 -0.59
C SER A 43 -2.56 -3.47 0.54
N MET A 44 -1.42 -2.78 0.47
CA MET A 44 -0.40 -2.85 1.52
C MET A 44 -0.87 -2.22 2.82
N THR A 45 -1.61 -1.13 2.74
CA THR A 45 -2.10 -0.43 3.94
C THR A 45 -3.16 -1.25 4.67
N VAL A 46 -4.02 -1.98 3.94
CA VAL A 46 -4.96 -2.97 4.54
C VAL A 46 -4.19 -4.10 5.23
N LEU A 47 -3.13 -4.61 4.61
CA LEU A 47 -2.30 -5.67 5.17
C LEU A 47 -1.65 -5.24 6.49
N MET A 48 -1.05 -4.05 6.51
CA MET A 48 -0.44 -3.44 7.70
C MET A 48 -1.46 -3.16 8.80
N LYS A 49 -2.66 -2.67 8.45
CA LYS A 49 -3.71 -2.40 9.44
C LYS A 49 -4.01 -3.64 10.26
N GLY A 50 -4.22 -4.79 9.62
CA GLY A 50 -4.54 -6.00 10.37
C GLY A 50 -3.36 -6.55 11.18
N ASP A 51 -2.10 -6.20 10.88
CA ASP A 51 -0.95 -6.61 11.71
C ASP A 51 -0.97 -5.88 13.07
N GLY A 52 -1.64 -4.72 13.13
CA GLY A 52 -1.86 -3.98 14.36
C GLY A 52 -3.12 -4.36 15.14
N GLU A 53 -3.98 -5.24 14.63
CA GLU A 53 -5.21 -5.68 15.32
C GLU A 53 -4.92 -6.93 16.18
N GLU A 54 -5.25 -6.89 17.48
CA GLU A 54 -5.02 -7.98 18.45
C GLU A 54 -5.69 -9.33 18.08
N LYS A 55 -6.61 -9.34 17.11
CA LYS A 55 -7.47 -10.48 16.75
C LYS A 55 -7.25 -11.01 15.33
N ARG A 56 -6.00 -11.09 14.86
CA ARG A 56 -5.75 -11.81 13.60
C ARG A 56 -5.81 -13.33 13.83
N ASN A 57 -6.75 -13.99 13.16
CA ASN A 57 -6.75 -15.45 13.06
C ASN A 57 -5.49 -15.88 12.29
N THR A 58 -4.75 -16.83 12.83
CA THR A 58 -3.46 -17.30 12.29
C THR A 58 -3.59 -17.84 10.86
N GLU A 59 -4.80 -18.25 10.46
CA GLU A 59 -5.16 -18.75 9.12
C GLU A 59 -5.14 -17.64 8.04
N ASP A 60 -5.48 -16.39 8.37
CA ASP A 60 -5.47 -15.27 7.41
C ASP A 60 -4.04 -14.84 7.02
N MET A 61 -3.05 -15.21 7.84
CA MET A 61 -1.65 -14.84 7.68
C MET A 61 -0.96 -15.67 6.59
N GLU A 62 -1.27 -16.97 6.47
CA GLU A 62 -0.69 -17.84 5.43
C GLU A 62 -1.18 -17.50 4.02
N ASP A 63 -2.44 -17.05 3.88
CA ASP A 63 -3.02 -16.65 2.59
C ASP A 63 -2.44 -15.31 2.09
N HIS A 64 -2.18 -14.37 3.00
CA HIS A 64 -1.67 -13.03 2.64
C HIS A 64 -0.12 -12.92 2.67
N TYR A 65 0.54 -13.83 3.38
CA TYR A 65 2.00 -13.98 3.40
C TYR A 65 2.35 -15.46 3.20
N PRO A 66 2.27 -16.02 1.98
CA PRO A 66 2.66 -17.40 1.75
C PRO A 66 4.13 -17.59 2.14
N SER A 67 4.34 -18.40 3.18
CA SER A 67 5.65 -18.80 3.69
C SER A 67 6.34 -19.71 2.68
N ARG A 68 6.92 -19.12 1.63
CA ARG A 68 7.82 -19.86 0.72
C ARG A 68 9.23 -19.89 1.29
N GLY A 69 9.46 -20.81 2.23
CA GLY A 69 10.79 -21.32 2.54
C GLY A 69 11.70 -20.42 3.37
N HIS A 70 12.77 -21.03 3.88
CA HIS A 70 13.64 -20.58 4.96
C HIS A 70 14.50 -19.34 4.69
N SER A 71 13.90 -18.16 4.62
CA SER A 71 14.59 -16.88 4.81
C SER A 71 13.62 -15.88 5.45
N GLN A 72 13.46 -15.97 6.77
CA GLN A 72 12.46 -15.20 7.52
C GLN A 72 12.93 -13.78 7.83
N VAL A 73 13.16 -12.97 6.79
CA VAL A 73 12.74 -11.57 6.92
C VAL A 73 11.27 -11.59 6.52
N PRO A 74 10.31 -11.29 7.42
CA PRO A 74 8.92 -11.16 7.03
C PRO A 74 8.85 -10.24 5.80
N ARG A 75 8.06 -10.56 4.77
CA ARG A 75 8.02 -9.72 3.54
C ARG A 75 7.68 -8.25 3.86
N LEU A 76 7.01 -8.01 5.00
CA LEU A 76 6.81 -6.69 5.58
C LEU A 76 8.11 -6.00 5.99
N ALA A 77 9.03 -6.70 6.64
CA ALA A 77 10.31 -6.15 7.06
C ALA A 77 11.23 -5.81 5.87
N GLU A 78 11.29 -6.65 4.82
CA GLU A 78 12.00 -6.28 3.56
C GLU A 78 11.39 -5.02 2.94
N ARG A 79 10.06 -4.92 2.96
CA ARG A 79 9.34 -3.76 2.46
C ARG A 79 9.57 -2.52 3.33
N VAL A 80 9.58 -2.65 4.65
CA VAL A 80 9.94 -1.55 5.57
C VAL A 80 11.37 -1.07 5.31
N LEU A 81 12.32 -1.98 5.09
CA LEU A 81 13.68 -1.61 4.71
C LEU A 81 13.72 -0.82 3.40
N SER A 82 12.85 -1.14 2.43
CA SER A 82 12.74 -0.36 1.19
C SER A 82 12.24 1.07 1.43
N TYR A 83 11.34 1.28 2.42
CA TYR A 83 10.87 2.62 2.76
C TYR A 83 11.99 3.49 3.34
N MET A 84 12.87 2.89 4.13
CA MET A 84 14.02 3.58 4.74
C MET A 84 15.06 4.05 3.71
N GLN A 85 14.98 3.59 2.46
CA GLN A 85 15.84 4.03 1.36
C GLN A 85 15.32 5.31 0.69
N HIS A 86 14.15 5.81 1.09
CA HIS A 86 13.50 6.97 0.48
C HIS A 86 13.29 8.07 1.52
N ASP A 87 13.30 9.33 1.08
CA ASP A 87 13.11 10.49 1.97
C ASP A 87 11.65 10.64 2.42
N MET A 88 10.71 10.14 1.61
CA MET A 88 9.28 10.24 1.86
C MET A 88 8.58 8.92 1.56
N LEU A 89 7.61 8.58 2.40
CA LEU A 89 6.70 7.45 2.19
C LEU A 89 5.26 8.00 2.09
N PHE A 90 4.58 7.63 1.01
CA PHE A 90 3.16 7.93 0.83
C PHE A 90 2.33 6.66 1.09
N LEU A 91 1.52 6.69 2.15
CA LEU A 91 0.62 5.61 2.56
C LEU A 91 -0.82 6.04 2.34
N LEU A 92 -1.59 5.19 1.65
CA LEU A 92 -3.00 5.42 1.37
C LEU A 92 -3.86 4.78 2.45
N ILE A 93 -4.52 5.59 3.28
CA ILE A 93 -5.43 5.09 4.31
C ILE A 93 -6.86 5.20 3.79
N ASN A 94 -7.52 4.06 3.62
CA ASN A 94 -8.95 3.98 3.33
C ASN A 94 -9.70 3.60 4.62
N ILE A 95 -10.55 4.50 5.10
CA ILE A 95 -11.46 4.24 6.21
C ILE A 95 -12.83 3.91 5.61
N LYS A 96 -13.14 2.62 5.57
CA LYS A 96 -14.36 2.09 4.93
C LYS A 96 -15.61 2.89 5.28
N ASP A 97 -16.41 3.16 4.25
CA ASP A 97 -17.68 3.89 4.32
C ASP A 97 -17.58 5.33 4.86
N THR A 98 -16.37 5.88 4.94
CA THR A 98 -16.14 7.24 5.48
C THR A 98 -15.19 8.10 4.65
N HIS A 99 -13.93 7.69 4.46
CA HIS A 99 -12.86 8.56 3.92
C HIS A 99 -11.81 7.80 3.12
#